data_AF-A0A437QD54-F1
#
_entry.id   AF-A0A437QD54-F1
#
_cell.length_a   1.000
_cell.length_b   1.000
_cell.length_c   1.000
_cell.angle_alpha   90.00
_cell.angle_beta   90.00
_cell.angle_gamma   90.00
#
_symmetry.space_group_name_H-M   'P 1'
#
loop_
_entity.id
_entity.type
_entity.pdbx_description
1 polymer ?
#
loop_
_entity_poly.entity_id
_entity_poly.type
_entity_poly.pdbx_seq_one_letter_code
_entity_poly.pdbx_strand_id
1 'polypeptide(L)'
;MDNRKVHLCVAALLLGLSGHASAYQCEVDGKMIEVGLPCDKYYRIFGGGSSSAPTPEEEWAERREQIEMDKKQESIQASKRLVKQGERSYRAHKAEVSRDRRNTQRPTRKVEPRKGMRKDKILQILGKPDKQKTNETLYGSEEIWTYRGYSETKTIVFDNGTVSKIVVEKF
;
A
#
# COMPACT_ATOMS: atom_id res chain seq x y z
N MET A 1 -16.29 -107.55 46.29
CA MET A 1 -14.91 -107.07 46.06
C MET A 1 -14.51 -107.60 44.70
N ASP A 2 -14.42 -106.74 43.68
CA ASP A 2 -13.36 -106.86 42.67
C ASP A 2 -13.38 -105.64 41.74
N ASN A 3 -12.21 -105.04 41.65
CA ASN A 3 -11.86 -103.93 40.78
C ASN A 3 -11.99 -104.33 39.31
N ARG A 4 -12.39 -103.40 38.43
CA ARG A 4 -11.56 -102.97 37.29
C ARG A 4 -12.26 -102.03 36.29
N LYS A 5 -11.50 -100.98 35.98
CA LYS A 5 -11.28 -100.37 34.64
C LYS A 5 -12.32 -99.38 34.11
N VAL A 6 -12.04 -98.14 34.48
CA VAL A 6 -12.13 -96.93 33.65
C VAL A 6 -11.66 -97.21 32.22
N HIS A 7 -12.53 -96.97 31.23
CA HIS A 7 -12.09 -96.56 29.90
C HIS A 7 -12.93 -95.37 29.42
N LEU A 8 -12.23 -94.25 29.44
CA LEU A 8 -12.49 -92.98 28.80
C LEU A 8 -12.73 -93.20 27.29
N CYS A 9 -13.89 -92.78 26.77
CA CYS A 9 -14.08 -92.52 25.34
C CYS A 9 -14.87 -91.23 25.18
N VAL A 10 -14.18 -90.12 25.41
CA VAL A 10 -14.54 -88.78 24.96
C VAL A 10 -14.12 -88.70 23.49
N ALA A 11 -15.04 -88.91 22.56
CA ALA A 11 -14.80 -88.65 21.13
C ALA A 11 -16.13 -88.50 20.38
N ALA A 12 -16.69 -87.29 20.35
CA ALA A 12 -17.52 -86.78 19.26
C ALA A 12 -17.89 -85.31 19.52
N LEU A 13 -16.88 -84.44 19.61
CA LEU A 13 -17.07 -82.99 19.46
C LEU A 13 -16.43 -82.59 18.13
N LEU A 14 -17.10 -81.68 17.42
CA LEU A 14 -16.61 -80.85 16.31
C LEU A 14 -16.83 -81.39 14.89
N LEU A 15 -18.10 -81.50 14.50
CA LEU A 15 -18.49 -81.33 13.09
C LEU A 15 -18.31 -79.86 12.68
N GLY A 16 -17.17 -79.59 12.05
CA GLY A 16 -17.09 -78.87 10.77
C GLY A 16 -17.62 -77.45 10.67
N LEU A 17 -16.91 -76.48 11.25
CA LEU A 17 -16.82 -75.13 10.69
C LEU A 17 -15.60 -75.08 9.77
N SER A 18 -15.74 -75.60 8.55
CA SER A 18 -14.78 -75.35 7.48
C SER A 18 -14.98 -73.91 6.98
N GLY A 19 -14.48 -72.95 7.76
CA GLY A 19 -14.23 -71.60 7.28
C GLY A 19 -13.25 -71.71 6.13
N HIS A 20 -13.74 -71.51 4.90
CA HIS A 20 -12.87 -71.37 3.75
C HIS A 20 -12.05 -70.11 3.98
N ALA A 21 -10.80 -70.26 4.43
CA ALA A 21 -9.83 -69.19 4.35
C ALA A 21 -9.62 -68.93 2.85
N SER A 22 -10.39 -67.99 2.30
CA SER A 22 -10.25 -67.56 0.92
C SER A 22 -8.94 -66.80 0.80
N ALA A 23 -7.86 -67.51 0.50
CA ALA A 23 -6.62 -66.90 0.04
C ALA A 23 -6.90 -66.26 -1.32
N TYR A 24 -6.58 -64.98 -1.46
CA TYR A 24 -6.63 -64.30 -2.74
C TYR A 24 -5.29 -64.50 -3.42
N GLN A 25 -5.28 -64.83 -4.71
CA GLN A 25 -4.05 -64.88 -5.49
C GLN A 25 -3.86 -63.55 -6.23
N CYS A 26 -2.75 -62.87 -5.94
CA CYS A 26 -2.43 -61.58 -6.54
C CYS A 26 -1.09 -61.65 -7.27
N GLU A 27 -0.95 -60.91 -8.37
CA GLU A 27 0.27 -60.87 -9.18
C GLU A 27 1.20 -59.73 -8.71
N VAL A 28 2.33 -60.06 -8.11
CA VAL A 28 3.30 -59.07 -7.63
C VAL A 28 4.61 -59.31 -8.34
N ASP A 29 5.12 -58.29 -9.05
CA ASP A 29 6.35 -58.36 -9.87
C ASP A 29 6.38 -59.57 -10.83
N GLY A 30 5.24 -59.87 -11.47
CA GLY A 30 5.09 -60.97 -12.43
C GLY A 30 5.02 -62.37 -11.81
N LYS A 31 4.86 -62.47 -10.48
CA LYS A 31 4.68 -63.75 -9.76
C LYS A 31 3.35 -63.78 -9.02
N MET A 32 2.66 -64.90 -9.10
CA MET A 32 1.43 -65.14 -8.34
C MET A 32 1.78 -65.50 -6.90
N ILE A 33 1.26 -64.73 -5.95
CA ILE A 33 1.40 -64.99 -4.51
C ILE A 33 0.03 -65.11 -3.86
N GLU A 34 -0.08 -65.97 -2.85
CA GLU A 34 -1.29 -66.09 -2.03
C GLU A 34 -1.24 -65.11 -0.87
N VAL A 35 -2.32 -64.33 -0.74
CA VAL A 35 -2.44 -63.29 0.28
C VAL A 35 -3.76 -63.42 1.02
N GLY A 36 -3.74 -63.12 2.32
CA GLY A 36 -4.93 -63.16 3.18
C GLY A 36 -5.86 -61.95 3.04
N LEU A 37 -5.61 -61.08 2.06
CA LEU A 37 -6.34 -59.83 1.83
C LEU A 37 -6.72 -59.71 0.34
N PRO A 38 -7.86 -59.08 0.00
CA PRO A 38 -8.19 -58.74 -1.37
C PRO A 38 -7.05 -57.99 -2.07
N CYS A 39 -6.81 -58.27 -3.35
CA CYS A 39 -5.66 -57.74 -4.07
C CYS A 39 -5.59 -56.22 -4.08
N ASP A 40 -6.72 -55.51 -4.20
CA ASP A 40 -6.79 -54.05 -4.10
C ASP A 40 -6.25 -53.51 -2.77
N LYS A 41 -6.58 -54.18 -1.66
CA LYS A 41 -6.12 -53.85 -0.32
C LYS A 41 -4.65 -54.22 -0.14
N TYR A 42 -4.24 -55.36 -0.68
CA TYR A 42 -2.83 -55.77 -0.71
C TYR A 42 -1.98 -54.77 -1.49
N TYR A 43 -2.40 -54.36 -2.70
CA TYR A 43 -1.66 -53.36 -3.47
C TYR A 43 -1.68 -51.98 -2.81
N ARG A 44 -2.72 -51.58 -2.08
CA ARG A 44 -2.66 -50.32 -1.32
C ARG A 44 -1.66 -50.34 -0.17
N ILE A 45 -1.54 -51.48 0.52
CA ILE A 45 -0.67 -51.59 1.72
C ILE A 45 0.77 -51.90 1.31
N PHE A 46 0.95 -52.78 0.33
CA PHE A 46 2.23 -53.39 -0.03
C PHE A 46 2.62 -53.18 -1.49
N GLY A 47 1.65 -52.97 -2.38
CA GLY A 47 1.89 -52.70 -3.80
C GLY A 47 1.83 -51.23 -4.19
N GLY A 48 1.93 -50.34 -3.19
CA GLY A 48 2.16 -48.93 -3.40
C GLY A 48 3.53 -48.83 -4.03
N GLY A 49 3.52 -48.68 -5.35
CA GLY A 49 4.70 -48.71 -6.20
C GLY A 49 5.83 -47.88 -5.65
N SER A 50 7.04 -48.18 -6.13
CA SER A 50 8.22 -47.33 -6.12
C SER A 50 7.91 -45.83 -5.98
N SER A 51 7.57 -45.39 -4.77
CA SER A 51 7.88 -44.07 -4.29
C SER A 51 9.35 -44.23 -3.97
N SER A 52 10.19 -44.04 -4.99
CA SER A 52 11.51 -43.52 -4.76
C SER A 52 11.27 -42.23 -3.98
N ALA A 53 11.19 -42.37 -2.64
CA ALA A 53 11.18 -41.22 -1.75
C ALA A 53 12.36 -40.38 -2.23
N PRO A 54 12.14 -39.09 -2.50
CA PRO A 54 13.19 -38.25 -3.03
C PRO A 54 14.40 -38.45 -2.14
N THR A 55 15.53 -38.74 -2.79
CA THR A 55 16.77 -38.83 -2.04
C THR A 55 16.94 -37.51 -1.28
N PRO A 56 17.59 -37.50 -0.11
CA PRO A 56 17.81 -36.25 0.62
C PRO A 56 18.40 -35.15 -0.27
N GLU A 57 19.24 -35.50 -1.25
CA GLU A 57 19.80 -34.58 -2.24
C GLU A 57 18.74 -33.95 -3.17
N GLU A 58 17.76 -34.72 -3.64
CA GLU A 58 16.62 -34.23 -4.44
C GLU A 58 15.73 -33.30 -3.61
N GLU A 59 15.43 -33.65 -2.36
CA GLU A 59 14.63 -32.81 -1.46
C GLU A 59 15.34 -31.47 -1.17
N TRP A 60 16.67 -31.49 -0.97
CA TRP A 60 17.47 -30.28 -0.81
C TRP A 60 17.63 -29.46 -2.10
N ALA A 61 17.53 -30.07 -3.27
CA ALA A 61 17.55 -29.36 -4.55
C ALA A 61 16.23 -28.62 -4.79
N GLU A 62 15.09 -29.30 -4.61
CA GLU A 62 13.76 -28.70 -4.70
C GLU A 62 13.58 -27.55 -3.70
N ARG A 63 14.02 -27.74 -2.44
CA ARG A 63 13.96 -26.68 -1.43
C ARG A 63 14.80 -25.46 -1.81
N ARG A 64 15.95 -25.64 -2.46
CA ARG A 64 16.80 -24.53 -2.92
C ARG A 64 16.12 -23.73 -4.04
N GLU A 65 15.51 -24.42 -4.99
CA GLU A 65 14.74 -23.80 -6.06
C GLU A 65 13.55 -23.00 -5.50
N GLN A 66 12.82 -23.56 -4.54
CA GLN A 66 11.72 -22.88 -3.87
C GLN A 66 12.19 -21.60 -3.15
N ILE A 67 13.31 -21.67 -2.41
CA ILE A 67 13.91 -20.51 -1.75
C ILE A 67 14.31 -19.43 -2.77
N GLU A 68 14.84 -19.80 -3.93
CA GLU A 68 15.20 -18.83 -4.97
C GLU A 68 13.96 -18.16 -5.58
N MET A 69 12.89 -18.92 -5.81
CA MET A 69 11.61 -18.40 -6.30
C MET A 69 10.96 -17.46 -5.29
N ASP A 70 10.98 -17.81 -4.01
CA ASP A 70 10.44 -16.96 -2.93
C ASP A 70 11.22 -15.64 -2.83
N LYS A 71 12.57 -15.70 -2.87
CA LYS A 71 13.42 -14.50 -2.91
C LYS A 71 13.13 -13.61 -4.13
N LYS A 72 12.92 -14.21 -5.31
CA LYS A 72 12.52 -13.46 -6.51
C LYS A 72 11.17 -12.78 -6.30
N GLN A 73 10.16 -13.49 -5.78
CA GLN A 73 8.84 -12.91 -5.51
C GLN A 73 8.91 -11.78 -4.48
N GLU A 74 9.66 -11.94 -3.39
CA GLU A 74 9.87 -10.90 -2.38
C GLU A 74 10.51 -9.64 -2.99
N SER A 75 11.53 -9.81 -3.84
CA SER A 75 12.19 -8.68 -4.51
C SER A 75 11.21 -7.92 -5.44
N ILE A 76 10.32 -8.63 -6.13
CA ILE A 76 9.29 -8.04 -6.99
C ILE A 76 8.24 -7.31 -6.15
N GLN A 77 7.84 -7.87 -5.01
CA GLN A 77 6.92 -7.19 -4.11
C GLN A 77 7.55 -5.95 -3.47
N ALA A 78 8.82 -6.01 -3.08
CA ALA A 78 9.57 -4.89 -2.52
C ALA A 78 9.68 -3.74 -3.54
N SER A 79 10.02 -4.04 -4.79
CA SER A 79 10.10 -3.02 -5.84
C SER A 79 8.74 -2.37 -6.11
N LYS A 80 7.65 -3.15 -6.17
CA LYS A 80 6.28 -2.61 -6.29
C LYS A 80 5.90 -1.67 -5.13
N ARG A 81 6.32 -1.99 -3.90
CA ARG A 81 6.09 -1.12 -2.72
C ARG A 81 6.85 0.21 -2.85
N LEU A 82 8.10 0.17 -3.30
CA LEU A 82 8.91 1.38 -3.51
C LEU A 82 8.33 2.29 -4.59
N VAL A 83 7.90 1.73 -5.73
CA VAL A 83 7.25 2.50 -6.80
C VAL A 83 5.97 3.17 -6.28
N LYS A 84 5.12 2.42 -5.57
CA LYS A 84 3.88 2.96 -4.98
C LYS A 84 4.16 4.06 -3.94
N GLN A 85 5.25 3.95 -3.19
CA GLN A 85 5.67 4.98 -2.24
C GLN A 85 6.13 6.25 -2.98
N GLY A 86 6.92 6.11 -4.04
CA GLY A 86 7.34 7.22 -4.90
C GLY A 86 6.17 7.94 -5.58
N GLU A 87 5.17 7.21 -6.05
CA GLU A 87 3.96 7.82 -6.61
C GLU A 87 3.16 8.62 -5.56
N ARG A 88 3.05 8.09 -4.34
CA ARG A 88 2.38 8.77 -3.23
C ARG A 88 3.10 10.06 -2.85
N SER A 89 4.43 10.03 -2.73
CA SER A 89 5.21 11.23 -2.41
C SER A 89 5.12 12.27 -3.53
N TYR A 90 5.21 11.85 -4.80
CA TYR A 90 5.03 12.74 -5.94
C TYR A 90 3.65 13.40 -5.97
N ARG A 91 2.57 12.65 -5.73
CA ARG A 91 1.20 13.19 -5.64
C ARG A 91 1.03 14.15 -4.48
N ALA A 92 1.61 13.83 -3.32
CA ALA A 92 1.57 14.70 -2.14
C ALA A 92 2.28 16.03 -2.42
N HIS A 93 3.49 15.99 -2.97
CA HIS A 93 4.25 17.18 -3.36
C HIS A 93 3.49 18.01 -4.40
N LYS A 94 2.92 17.39 -5.43
CA LYS A 94 2.12 18.09 -6.44
C LYS A 94 0.88 18.76 -5.83
N ALA A 95 0.23 18.12 -4.87
CA ALA A 95 -0.93 18.70 -4.17
C ALA A 95 -0.53 19.89 -3.29
N GLU A 96 0.63 19.82 -2.63
CA GLU A 96 1.20 20.92 -1.85
C GLU A 96 1.54 22.13 -2.73
N VAL A 97 2.28 21.92 -3.83
CA VAL A 97 2.57 22.97 -4.81
C VAL A 97 1.28 23.59 -5.37
N SER A 98 0.25 22.78 -5.64
CA SER A 98 -1.04 23.27 -6.12
C SER A 98 -1.81 24.05 -5.06
N ARG A 99 -1.65 23.72 -3.77
CA ARG A 99 -2.24 24.47 -2.65
C ARG A 99 -1.51 25.80 -2.46
N ASP A 100 -0.19 25.80 -2.50
CA ASP A 100 0.62 27.00 -2.37
C ASP A 100 0.38 27.97 -3.54
N ARG A 101 0.29 27.46 -4.77
CA ARG A 101 -0.13 28.24 -5.93
C ARG A 101 -1.53 28.85 -5.75
N ARG A 102 -2.48 28.13 -5.16
CA ARG A 102 -3.81 28.70 -4.86
C ARG A 102 -3.78 29.75 -3.76
N ASN A 103 -2.92 29.60 -2.77
CA ASN A 103 -2.77 30.58 -1.69
C ASN A 103 -2.10 31.87 -2.19
N THR A 104 -1.12 31.76 -3.08
CA THR A 104 -0.45 32.90 -3.72
C THR A 104 -1.31 33.54 -4.82
N GLN A 105 -2.15 32.75 -5.51
CA GLN A 105 -3.10 33.24 -6.51
C GLN A 105 -4.45 33.67 -5.94
N ARG A 106 -4.74 33.45 -4.65
CA ARG A 106 -5.88 34.11 -4.02
C ARG A 106 -5.61 35.60 -4.19
N PRO A 107 -6.41 36.33 -4.99
CA PRO A 107 -6.25 37.76 -5.05
C PRO A 107 -6.49 38.23 -3.61
N THR A 108 -5.41 38.68 -2.95
CA THR A 108 -5.55 39.55 -1.79
C THR A 108 -6.55 40.58 -2.25
N ARG A 109 -7.77 40.57 -1.68
CA ARG A 109 -8.86 41.48 -2.04
C ARG A 109 -8.20 42.81 -2.33
N LYS A 110 -8.25 43.31 -3.58
CA LYS A 110 -7.55 44.53 -3.97
C LYS A 110 -7.95 45.59 -2.97
N VAL A 111 -7.07 45.86 -2.00
CA VAL A 111 -7.39 46.77 -0.91
C VAL A 111 -7.25 48.13 -1.52
N GLU A 112 -8.37 48.81 -1.76
CA GLU A 112 -8.27 50.14 -2.36
C GLU A 112 -7.75 51.15 -1.33
N PRO A 113 -6.96 52.15 -1.76
CA PRO A 113 -6.63 53.31 -0.94
C PRO A 113 -7.88 53.95 -0.34
N ARG A 114 -7.82 54.38 0.93
CA ARG A 114 -8.91 55.08 1.61
C ARG A 114 -8.38 56.25 2.43
N LYS A 115 -9.23 57.25 2.64
CA LYS A 115 -8.94 58.38 3.55
C LYS A 115 -8.61 57.86 4.96
N GLY A 116 -7.63 58.47 5.60
CA GLY A 116 -7.10 58.07 6.92
C GLY A 116 -6.05 56.96 6.90
N MET A 117 -5.81 56.31 5.75
CA MET A 117 -4.79 55.27 5.64
C MET A 117 -3.38 55.87 5.76
N ARG A 118 -2.44 55.17 6.40
CA ARG A 118 -1.04 55.62 6.53
C ARG A 118 -0.24 55.37 5.24
N LYS A 119 0.80 56.18 5.01
CA LYS A 119 1.72 56.09 3.84
C LYS A 119 2.29 54.69 3.60
N ASP A 120 2.75 54.02 4.66
CA ASP A 120 3.29 52.66 4.62
C ASP A 120 2.29 51.66 4.06
N LYS A 121 1.01 51.80 4.43
CA LYS A 121 -0.04 50.93 3.92
C LYS A 121 -0.37 51.21 2.45
N ILE A 122 -0.31 52.45 2.02
CA ILE A 122 -0.46 52.81 0.60
C ILE A 122 0.69 52.23 -0.24
N LEU A 123 1.93 52.27 0.25
CA LEU A 123 3.07 51.64 -0.42
C LEU A 123 2.90 50.12 -0.56
N GLN A 124 2.33 49.45 0.45
CA GLN A 124 2.04 48.00 0.35
C GLN A 124 0.97 47.68 -0.69
N ILE A 125 0.03 48.60 -0.91
CA ILE A 125 -1.13 48.40 -1.80
C ILE A 125 -0.79 48.74 -3.25
N LEU A 126 -0.23 49.93 -3.46
CA LEU A 126 0.00 50.50 -4.79
C LEU A 126 1.47 50.43 -5.23
N GLY A 127 2.38 50.07 -4.33
CA GLY A 127 3.82 50.17 -4.59
C GLY A 127 4.34 51.60 -4.51
N LYS A 128 5.51 51.82 -5.10
CA LYS A 128 6.16 53.13 -5.16
C LYS A 128 5.40 54.06 -6.13
N PRO A 129 5.17 55.33 -5.78
CA PRO A 129 4.56 56.28 -6.69
C PRO A 129 5.51 56.63 -7.84
N ASP A 130 4.94 57.00 -8.99
CA ASP A 130 5.71 57.50 -10.13
C ASP A 130 6.26 58.91 -9.88
N LYS A 131 5.49 59.72 -9.13
CA LYS A 131 5.88 61.07 -8.72
C LYS A 131 5.52 61.30 -7.27
N GLN A 132 6.42 61.94 -6.54
CA GLN A 132 6.24 62.38 -5.17
C GLN A 132 6.61 63.85 -5.07
N LYS A 133 5.74 64.65 -4.44
CA LYS A 133 5.99 66.03 -4.07
C LYS A 133 5.72 66.20 -2.59
N THR A 134 6.64 66.83 -1.88
CA THR A 134 6.50 67.13 -0.45
C THR A 134 6.52 68.63 -0.26
N ASN A 135 5.53 69.15 0.47
CA ASN A 135 5.46 70.54 0.92
C ASN A 135 5.50 70.53 2.45
N GLU A 136 6.50 71.18 3.04
CA GLU A 136 6.57 71.37 4.49
C GLU A 136 5.97 72.73 4.85
N THR A 137 5.12 72.74 5.88
CA THR A 137 4.50 73.96 6.41
C THR A 137 4.71 74.02 7.92
N LEU A 138 4.51 75.20 8.52
CA LEU A 138 4.58 75.39 9.98
C LEU A 138 3.58 74.51 10.75
N TYR A 139 2.51 74.03 10.10
CA TYR A 139 1.43 73.25 10.70
C TYR A 139 1.54 71.75 10.41
N GLY A 140 2.55 71.32 9.66
CA GLY A 140 2.72 69.93 9.26
C GLY A 140 3.28 69.73 7.86
N SER A 141 3.35 68.48 7.43
CA SER A 141 3.77 68.11 6.07
C SER A 141 2.60 67.66 5.21
N GLU A 142 2.53 68.21 4.01
CA GLU A 142 1.66 67.73 2.94
C GLU A 142 2.52 66.97 1.93
N GLU A 143 2.09 65.77 1.55
CA GLU A 143 2.73 65.01 0.47
C GLU A 143 1.72 64.60 -0.59
N ILE A 144 2.10 64.71 -1.84
CA ILE A 144 1.28 64.36 -3.00
C ILE A 144 1.99 63.26 -3.77
N TRP A 145 1.35 62.12 -3.90
CA TRP A 145 1.86 60.95 -4.62
C TRP A 145 0.97 60.68 -5.83
N THR A 146 1.58 60.47 -7.00
CA THR A 146 0.87 60.18 -8.25
C THR A 146 1.25 58.80 -8.78
N TYR A 147 0.23 58.04 -9.17
CA TYR A 147 0.30 56.70 -9.73
C TYR A 147 -0.37 56.71 -11.11
N ARG A 148 0.38 56.43 -12.17
CA ARG A 148 -0.09 56.40 -13.55
C ARG A 148 -0.39 54.96 -13.94
N GLY A 149 -1.66 54.67 -14.19
CA GLY A 149 -2.13 53.44 -14.80
C GLY A 149 -2.38 53.61 -16.30
N TYR A 150 -2.70 52.50 -16.96
CA TYR A 150 -3.02 52.49 -18.40
C TYR A 150 -4.33 53.25 -18.73
N SER A 151 -5.34 53.18 -17.84
CA SER A 151 -6.68 53.76 -18.06
C SER A 151 -7.03 54.89 -17.07
N GLU A 152 -6.18 55.13 -16.08
CA GLU A 152 -6.44 56.14 -15.05
C GLU A 152 -5.14 56.60 -14.37
N THR A 153 -5.13 57.83 -13.88
CA THR A 153 -4.13 58.34 -12.95
C THR A 153 -4.76 58.51 -11.57
N LYS A 154 -4.13 57.94 -10.53
CA LYS A 154 -4.52 58.16 -9.13
C LYS A 154 -3.53 59.11 -8.47
N THR A 155 -4.04 60.18 -7.87
CA THR A 155 -3.27 61.10 -7.04
C THR A 155 -3.74 61.00 -5.60
N ILE A 156 -2.83 60.75 -4.68
CA ILE A 156 -3.08 60.60 -3.25
C ILE A 156 -2.37 61.73 -2.51
N VAL A 157 -3.14 62.49 -1.73
CA VAL A 157 -2.63 63.55 -0.87
C VAL A 157 -2.58 63.03 0.56
N PHE A 158 -1.48 63.31 1.25
CA PHE A 158 -1.24 62.96 2.63
C PHE A 158 -1.04 64.22 3.46
N ASP A 159 -1.75 64.29 4.58
CA ASP A 159 -1.52 65.30 5.61
C ASP A 159 -0.94 64.59 6.82
N ASN A 160 0.25 65.03 7.26
CA ASN A 160 0.96 64.47 8.42
C ASN A 160 1.10 62.94 8.37
N GLY A 161 1.32 62.38 7.18
CA GLY A 161 1.56 60.94 6.99
C GLY A 161 0.30 60.07 6.81
N THR A 162 -0.89 60.67 6.73
CA THR A 162 -2.16 59.97 6.51
C THR A 162 -2.90 60.50 5.30
N VAL A 163 -3.60 59.62 4.55
CA VAL A 163 -4.33 60.01 3.34
C VAL A 163 -5.43 61.00 3.70
N SER A 164 -5.32 62.24 3.21
CA SER A 164 -6.34 63.27 3.36
C SER A 164 -7.29 63.30 2.17
N LYS A 165 -6.78 63.04 0.96
CA LYS A 165 -7.55 63.10 -0.29
C LYS A 165 -7.06 62.06 -1.31
N ILE A 166 -7.98 61.54 -2.11
CA ILE A 166 -7.69 60.65 -3.25
C ILE A 166 -8.43 61.23 -4.46
N VAL A 167 -7.71 61.44 -5.56
CA VAL A 167 -8.23 61.91 -6.84
C VAL A 167 -7.95 60.84 -7.88
N VAL A 168 -8.96 60.47 -8.67
CA VAL A 168 -8.83 59.50 -9.76
C VAL A 168 -9.27 60.17 -11.05
N GLU A 169 -8.34 60.33 -11.98
CA GLU A 169 -8.57 60.90 -13.31
C GLU A 169 -8.54 59.76 -14.32
N LYS A 170 -9.63 59.54 -15.04
CA LYS A 170 -9.71 58.53 -16.11
C LYS A 170 -9.35 59.16 -17.44
N PHE A 171 -8.69 58.40 -18.30
CA PHE A 171 -8.35 58.80 -19.67
C PHE A 171 -9.34 58.20 -20.68
#